data_AF-A0A2D6TV64-F1
#
_entry.id   AF-A0A2D6TV64-F1
#
_cell.length_a   1.000
_cell.length_b   1.000
_cell.length_c   1.000
_cell.angle_alpha   90.00
_cell.angle_beta   90.00
_cell.angle_gamma   90.00
#
_symmetry.space_group_name_H-M   'P 1'
#
loop_
_entity.id
_entity.type
_entity.pdbx_description
1 polymer ?
#
loop_
_entity_poly.entity_id
_entity_poly.type
_entity_poly.pdbx_seq_one_letter_code
_entity_poly.pdbx_strand_id
1 'polypeptide(L)'
;MNGYLKLAEQFLISRVISSDFPVTNKTKARLGLGALSGLLIFLGLIFLATAYYIWLMDEFTPEVAMTILGLSLTFLGAMSAFFAQMLMKHKNKRRKQFERQIEHALIETLDLINGEVEKPIRDNPKTAIALAALIGGIIGHRGF
;
A
#
# COMPACT_ATOMS: atom_id res chain seq x y z
N MET A 1 -30.05 -12.96 -21.44
CA MET A 1 -29.40 -11.64 -21.71
C MET A 1 -29.60 -10.58 -20.61
N ASN A 2 -30.57 -10.69 -19.69
CA ASN A 2 -30.78 -9.68 -18.61
C ASN A 2 -29.96 -9.90 -17.32
N GLY A 3 -29.28 -11.05 -17.15
CA GLY A 3 -28.49 -11.35 -15.94
C GLY A 3 -27.09 -10.71 -15.94
N TYR A 4 -26.40 -10.78 -17.07
CA TYR A 4 -25.04 -10.24 -17.24
C TYR A 4 -24.99 -8.71 -17.11
N LEU A 5 -26.05 -8.01 -17.56
CA LEU A 5 -26.17 -6.56 -17.42
C LEU A 5 -26.33 -6.15 -15.95
N LYS A 6 -27.14 -6.89 -15.19
CA LYS A 6 -27.31 -6.67 -13.74
C LYS A 6 -26.04 -6.97 -12.94
N LEU A 7 -25.27 -7.98 -13.33
CA LEU A 7 -23.97 -8.29 -12.73
C LEU A 7 -22.96 -7.18 -13.01
N ALA A 8 -22.86 -6.70 -14.25
CA ALA A 8 -22.00 -5.58 -14.61
C ALA A 8 -22.41 -4.29 -13.89
N GLU A 9 -23.71 -4.05 -13.74
CA GLU A 9 -24.26 -2.90 -13.02
C GLU A 9 -23.98 -3.00 -11.52
N GLN A 10 -24.15 -4.18 -10.91
CA GLN A 10 -23.83 -4.41 -9.51
C GLN A 10 -22.33 -4.32 -9.23
N PHE A 11 -21.49 -4.75 -10.18
CA PHE A 11 -20.03 -4.60 -10.10
C PHE A 11 -19.60 -3.14 -10.27
N LEU A 12 -20.21 -2.40 -11.20
CA LEU A 12 -19.97 -0.97 -11.39
C LEU A 12 -20.46 -0.17 -10.19
N ILE A 13 -21.64 -0.45 -9.66
CA ILE A 13 -22.19 0.20 -8.47
C ILE A 13 -21.34 -0.13 -7.25
N SER A 14 -20.98 -1.41 -7.04
CA SER A 14 -20.10 -1.78 -5.92
C SER A 14 -18.72 -1.12 -6.06
N ARG A 15 -18.24 -0.86 -7.28
CA ARG A 15 -16.93 -0.24 -7.55
C ARG A 15 -16.95 1.29 -7.56
N VAL A 16 -18.08 1.90 -7.88
CA VAL A 16 -18.33 3.34 -7.77
C VAL A 16 -18.61 3.71 -6.32
N ILE A 17 -19.38 2.89 -5.60
CA ILE A 17 -19.67 3.06 -4.16
C ILE A 17 -18.43 2.77 -3.31
N SER A 18 -17.61 1.76 -3.68
CA SER A 18 -16.44 1.42 -2.87
C SER A 18 -15.39 2.52 -2.82
N SER A 19 -15.50 3.59 -3.64
CA SER A 19 -14.65 4.80 -3.60
C SER A 19 -13.13 4.55 -3.53
N ASP A 20 -12.70 3.30 -3.73
CA ASP A 20 -11.34 2.83 -3.89
C ASP A 20 -10.95 3.02 -5.35
N PHE A 21 -10.99 4.28 -5.79
CA PHE A 21 -10.01 4.70 -6.78
C PHE A 21 -8.67 4.75 -6.05
N PRO A 22 -7.69 3.89 -6.36
CA PRO A 22 -6.30 4.16 -6.01
C PRO A 22 -5.78 5.26 -6.95
N VAL A 23 -6.51 6.38 -7.10
CA VAL A 23 -5.92 7.62 -7.58
C VAL A 23 -5.13 8.16 -6.39
N THR A 24 -4.01 7.47 -6.13
CA THR A 24 -2.91 7.97 -5.31
C THR A 24 -2.24 9.09 -6.10
N ASN A 25 -2.98 10.15 -6.38
CA ASN A 25 -2.38 11.45 -6.55
C ASN A 25 -1.99 11.88 -5.15
N LYS A 26 -0.81 11.44 -4.68
CA LYS A 26 -0.18 12.00 -3.48
C LYS A 26 -0.14 13.50 -3.69
N THR A 27 -1.12 14.20 -3.13
CA THR A 27 -1.28 15.64 -3.31
C THR A 27 0.04 16.27 -2.87
N LYS A 28 0.62 17.18 -3.68
CA LYS A 28 1.88 17.87 -3.32
C LYS A 28 1.82 18.44 -1.89
N ALA A 29 0.63 18.85 -1.45
CA ALA A 29 0.31 19.23 -0.08
C ALA A 29 0.63 18.16 0.98
N ARG A 30 0.30 16.88 0.75
CA ARG A 30 0.58 15.78 1.69
C ARG A 30 2.08 15.48 1.79
N LEU A 31 2.81 15.66 0.70
CA LEU A 31 4.26 15.50 0.67
C LEU A 31 4.96 16.66 1.40
N GLY A 32 4.48 17.90 1.19
CA GLY A 32 4.94 19.08 1.91
C GLY A 32 4.64 19.04 3.42
N LEU A 33 3.40 18.69 3.80
CA LEU A 33 3.03 18.53 5.21
C LEU A 33 3.81 17.38 5.88
N GLY A 34 4.04 16.28 5.15
CA GLY A 34 4.88 15.18 5.65
C GLY A 34 6.33 15.60 5.88
N ALA A 35 6.92 16.36 4.96
CA ALA A 35 8.27 16.88 5.10
C ALA A 35 8.38 17.88 6.27
N LEU A 36 7.43 18.80 6.39
CA LEU A 36 7.39 19.77 7.48
C LEU A 36 7.23 19.08 8.83
N SER A 37 6.29 18.14 8.95
CA SER A 37 6.10 17.35 10.17
C SER A 37 7.35 16.54 10.53
N GLY A 38 8.01 15.92 9.53
CA GLY A 38 9.26 15.20 9.75
C GLY A 38 10.37 16.09 10.28
N LEU A 39 10.50 17.31 9.76
CA LEU A 39 11.49 18.28 10.23
C LEU A 39 11.22 18.71 11.67
N LEU A 40 9.97 19.03 12.01
CA LEU A 40 9.60 19.40 13.38
C LEU A 40 9.88 18.25 14.38
N ILE A 41 9.55 17.01 14.01
CA ILE A 41 9.84 15.83 14.85
C ILE A 41 11.34 15.65 15.03
N PHE A 42 12.12 15.80 13.96
CA PHE A 42 13.58 15.69 14.02
C PHE A 42 14.19 16.75 14.94
N LEU A 43 13.74 18.00 14.82
CA LEU A 43 14.19 19.08 15.68
C LEU A 43 13.82 18.82 17.16
N GLY A 44 12.59 18.38 17.42
CA GLY A 44 12.13 18.01 18.75
C GLY A 44 12.96 16.88 19.37
N LEU A 45 13.33 15.87 18.58
CA LEU A 45 14.20 14.77 19.02
C LEU A 45 15.59 15.25 19.45
N ILE A 46 16.17 16.22 18.74
CA ILE A 46 17.47 16.81 19.12
C ILE A 46 17.35 17.52 20.47
N PHE A 47 16.34 18.38 20.64
CA PHE A 47 16.13 19.09 21.90
C PHE A 47 15.86 18.13 23.07
N LEU A 48 15.08 17.07 22.83
CA LEU A 48 14.79 16.06 23.84
C LEU A 48 16.05 15.27 24.21
N ALA A 49 16.88 14.89 23.24
CA ALA A 49 18.15 14.23 23.49
C ALA A 49 19.10 15.12 24.32
N THR A 50 19.18 16.41 23.99
CA THR A 50 19.99 17.37 24.75
C THR A 50 19.46 17.54 26.18
N ALA A 51 18.14 17.69 26.36
CA ALA A 51 17.54 17.79 27.69
C ALA A 51 17.79 16.54 28.54
N TYR A 52 17.67 15.35 27.94
CA TYR A 52 17.98 14.09 28.58
C TYR A 52 19.45 13.98 28.97
N TYR A 53 20.36 14.45 28.11
CA TYR A 53 21.79 14.51 28.40
C TYR A 53 22.10 15.42 29.60
N ILE A 54 21.54 16.63 29.59
CA ILE A 54 21.74 17.60 30.69
C ILE A 54 21.24 17.00 32.01
N TRP A 55 20.07 16.36 32.00
CA TRP A 55 19.54 15.69 33.19
C TRP A 55 20.45 14.55 33.67
N LEU A 56 21.09 13.79 32.78
CA LEU A 56 22.06 12.76 33.20
C LEU A 56 23.35 13.36 33.78
N MET A 57 23.76 14.54 33.29
CA MET A 57 24.99 15.20 33.74
C MET A 57 24.87 15.75 35.17
N ASP A 58 23.65 15.92 35.70
CA ASP A 58 23.44 16.33 37.09
C ASP A 58 23.81 15.21 38.09
N GLU A 59 23.74 13.94 37.68
CA GLU A 59 23.92 12.78 38.56
C GLU A 59 25.15 11.92 38.19
N PHE A 60 25.59 11.94 36.93
CA PHE A 60 26.64 11.07 36.40
C PHE A 60 27.79 11.85 35.76
N THR A 61 28.96 11.20 35.66
CA THR A 61 30.07 11.74 34.87
C THR A 61 29.72 11.80 33.38
N PRO A 62 30.31 12.73 32.61
CA PRO A 62 29.96 12.93 31.20
C PRO A 62 30.10 11.69 30.32
N GLU A 63 31.09 10.86 30.63
CA GLU A 63 31.38 9.60 29.93
C GLU A 63 30.24 8.60 30.12
N VAL A 64 29.72 8.47 31.34
CA VAL A 64 28.60 7.58 31.66
C VAL A 64 27.30 8.13 31.09
N ALA A 65 27.09 9.45 31.15
CA ALA A 65 25.91 10.09 30.56
C ALA A 65 25.79 9.85 29.04
N MET A 66 26.89 10.00 28.30
CA MET A 66 26.90 9.77 26.86
C MET A 66 26.66 8.30 26.49
N THR A 67 27.20 7.35 27.26
CA THR A 67 26.97 5.91 26.99
C THR A 67 25.52 5.52 27.21
N ILE A 68 24.88 6.00 28.28
CA ILE A 68 23.46 5.74 28.54
C ILE A 68 22.57 6.37 27.46
N LEU A 69 22.88 7.60 27.04
CA LEU A 69 22.16 8.27 25.95
C LEU A 69 22.33 7.55 24.61
N GLY A 70 23.54 7.10 24.29
CA GLY A 70 23.81 6.34 23.07
C GLY A 70 23.07 5.00 23.05
N LEU A 71 23.02 4.31 24.20
CA LEU A 71 22.32 3.04 24.33
C LEU A 71 20.80 3.22 24.23
N SER A 72 20.24 4.26 24.86
CA SER A 72 18.80 4.54 24.79
C SER A 72 18.35 4.93 23.38
N LEU A 73 19.12 5.75 22.67
CA LEU A 73 18.84 6.10 21.27
C LEU A 73 18.94 4.89 20.34
N THR A 74 19.93 4.03 20.54
CA THR A 74 20.10 2.80 19.76
C THR A 74 18.93 1.84 19.99
N PHE A 75 18.47 1.72 21.24
CA PHE A 75 17.32 0.91 21.60
C PHE A 75 16.03 1.43 20.94
N LEU A 76 15.78 2.75 21.01
CA LEU A 76 14.65 3.38 20.32
C LEU A 76 14.72 3.20 18.80
N GLY A 77 15.90 3.32 18.21
CA GLY A 77 16.14 3.07 16.78
C GLY A 77 15.81 1.62 16.39
N ALA A 78 16.26 0.65 17.18
CA ALA A 78 15.96 -0.77 16.97
C ALA A 78 14.45 -1.06 17.08
N MET A 79 13.77 -0.49 18.08
CA MET A 79 12.31 -0.61 18.21
C MET A 79 11.58 -0.01 17.01
N SER A 80 11.97 1.19 16.57
CA SER A 80 11.39 1.85 15.39
C SER A 80 11.55 1.00 14.12
N ALA A 81 12.74 0.45 13.90
CA ALA A 81 13.01 -0.45 12.78
C ALA A 81 12.14 -1.72 12.82
N PHE A 82 11.96 -2.30 14.02
CA PHE A 82 11.10 -3.45 14.23
C PHE A 82 9.63 -3.15 13.88
N PHE A 83 9.08 -2.03 14.38
CA PHE A 83 7.72 -1.59 14.05
C PHE A 83 7.57 -1.27 12.56
N ALA A 84 8.55 -0.63 11.94
CA ALA A 84 8.54 -0.34 10.51
C ALA A 84 8.46 -1.63 9.68
N GLN A 85 9.27 -2.64 10.01
CA GLN A 85 9.19 -3.95 9.36
C GLN A 85 7.84 -4.64 9.56
N MET A 86 7.27 -4.57 10.77
CA MET A 86 5.95 -5.15 11.06
C MET A 86 4.85 -4.50 10.20
N LEU A 87 4.86 -3.17 10.08
CA LEU A 87 3.91 -2.42 9.24
C LEU A 87 4.08 -2.73 7.75
N MET A 88 5.33 -2.86 7.28
CA MET A 88 5.61 -3.23 5.89
C MET A 88 5.12 -4.65 5.57
N LYS A 89 5.31 -5.61 6.47
CA LYS A 89 4.80 -6.99 6.31
C LYS A 89 3.27 -7.02 6.20
N HIS A 90 2.56 -6.20 6.99
CA HIS A 90 1.09 -6.10 6.92
C HIS A 90 0.62 -5.52 5.58
N LYS A 91 1.27 -4.46 5.07
CA LYS A 91 0.97 -3.89 3.76
C LYS A 91 1.21 -4.90 2.62
N ASN A 92 2.32 -5.62 2.67
CA ASN A 92 2.62 -6.64 1.66
C ASN A 92 1.64 -7.82 1.70
N LYS A 93 1.16 -8.21 2.89
CA LYS A 93 0.14 -9.27 3.02
C LYS A 93 -1.17 -8.86 2.35
N ARG A 94 -1.66 -7.63 2.57
CA ARG A 94 -2.85 -7.10 1.89
C ARG A 94 -2.68 -7.05 0.38
N ARG A 95 -1.53 -6.59 -0.11
CA ARG A 95 -1.24 -6.55 -1.55
C ARG A 95 -1.31 -7.95 -2.18
N LYS A 96 -0.65 -8.93 -1.56
CA LYS A 96 -0.68 -10.33 -2.02
C LYS A 96 -2.07 -10.95 -1.96
N GLN A 97 -2.88 -10.61 -0.95
CA GLN A 97 -4.27 -11.06 -0.87
C GLN A 97 -5.13 -10.50 -2.00
N PHE A 98 -4.96 -9.21 -2.32
CA PHE A 98 -5.64 -8.58 -3.43
C PHE A 98 -5.22 -9.17 -4.79
N GLU A 99 -3.93 -9.46 -4.96
CA GLU A 99 -3.43 -10.14 -6.17
C GLU A 99 -4.07 -11.53 -6.36
N ARG A 100 -4.19 -12.31 -5.28
CA ARG A 100 -4.87 -13.62 -5.33
C ARG A 100 -6.37 -13.51 -5.61
N GLN A 101 -7.04 -12.49 -5.08
CA GLN A 101 -8.47 -12.25 -5.37
C GLN A 101 -8.70 -11.92 -6.85
N ILE A 102 -7.82 -11.10 -7.46
CA ILE A 102 -7.88 -10.80 -8.89
C ILE A 102 -7.60 -12.05 -9.72
N GLU A 103 -6.61 -12.86 -9.34
CA GLU A 103 -6.26 -14.08 -10.03
C GLU A 103 -7.40 -15.10 -10.00
N HIS A 104 -8.02 -15.31 -8.83
CA HIS A 104 -9.21 -16.16 -8.72
C HIS A 104 -10.40 -15.62 -9.53
N ALA A 105 -10.65 -14.31 -9.52
CA ALA A 105 -11.72 -13.71 -10.33
C ALA A 105 -11.45 -13.85 -11.84
N LEU A 106 -10.20 -13.79 -12.28
CA LEU A 106 -9.81 -14.01 -13.68
C LEU A 106 -9.97 -15.48 -14.08
N ILE A 107 -9.58 -16.42 -13.22
CA ILE A 107 -9.75 -17.86 -13.48
C ILE A 107 -11.23 -18.23 -13.51
N GLU A 108 -12.03 -17.74 -12.55
CA GLU A 108 -13.46 -18.00 -12.47
C GLU A 108 -14.22 -17.38 -13.66
N THR A 109 -13.82 -16.19 -14.11
CA THR A 109 -14.36 -15.61 -15.35
C THR A 109 -13.90 -16.35 -16.60
N LEU A 110 -12.65 -16.84 -16.66
CA LEU A 110 -12.17 -17.68 -17.77
C LEU A 110 -12.89 -19.03 -17.84
N ASP A 111 -13.19 -19.65 -16.70
CA ASP A 111 -13.95 -20.92 -16.65
C ASP A 111 -15.42 -20.71 -17.03
N LEU A 112 -16.05 -19.61 -16.59
CA LEU A 112 -17.35 -19.17 -17.08
C LEU A 112 -17.32 -18.89 -18.60
N ILE A 113 -16.23 -18.33 -19.10
CA ILE A 113 -16.04 -18.02 -20.52
C ILE A 113 -15.82 -19.30 -21.34
N ASN A 114 -15.06 -20.28 -20.84
CA ASN A 114 -14.82 -21.55 -21.54
C ASN A 114 -16.10 -22.41 -21.65
N GLY A 115 -17.02 -22.29 -20.69
CA GLY A 115 -18.31 -22.99 -20.75
C GLY A 115 -19.33 -22.41 -21.74
N GLU A 116 -19.27 -21.10 -22.05
CA GLU A 116 -20.33 -20.40 -22.80
C GLU A 116 -19.86 -19.59 -24.02
N VAL A 117 -18.55 -19.37 -24.24
CA VAL A 117 -18.06 -18.28 -25.11
C VAL A 117 -17.30 -18.76 -26.36
N GLU A 118 -17.11 -20.06 -26.56
CA GLU A 118 -16.52 -20.59 -27.81
C GLU A 118 -17.31 -20.16 -29.06
N LYS A 119 -18.64 -20.02 -28.93
CA LYS A 119 -19.52 -19.50 -30.00
C LYS A 119 -19.38 -17.98 -30.23
N PRO A 120 -19.58 -17.09 -29.24
CA PRO A 120 -19.54 -15.64 -29.46
C PRO A 120 -18.15 -15.03 -29.69
N ILE A 121 -17.04 -15.63 -29.23
CA ILE A 121 -15.68 -15.17 -29.59
C ILE A 121 -15.41 -15.40 -31.08
N ARG A 122 -15.91 -16.53 -31.62
CA ARG A 122 -15.80 -16.86 -33.03
C ARG A 122 -16.70 -15.97 -33.90
N ASP A 123 -17.85 -15.56 -33.37
CA ASP A 123 -18.82 -14.73 -34.10
C ASP A 123 -18.57 -13.22 -33.98
N ASN A 124 -17.88 -12.73 -32.94
CA ASN A 124 -17.59 -11.30 -32.76
C ASN A 124 -16.15 -11.03 -32.25
N PRO A 125 -15.20 -10.72 -33.15
CA PRO A 125 -13.80 -10.47 -32.79
C PRO A 125 -13.59 -9.21 -31.93
N LYS A 126 -14.54 -8.26 -31.94
CA LYS A 126 -14.46 -7.03 -31.14
C LYS A 126 -14.50 -7.31 -29.63
N THR A 127 -15.24 -8.35 -29.21
CA THR A 127 -15.29 -8.79 -27.80
C THR A 127 -13.99 -9.45 -27.36
N ALA A 128 -13.32 -10.19 -28.23
CA ALA A 128 -12.00 -10.76 -27.96
C ALA A 128 -10.93 -9.67 -27.77
N ILE A 129 -10.97 -8.61 -28.60
CA ILE A 129 -10.06 -7.46 -28.47
C ILE A 129 -10.31 -6.69 -27.17
N ALA A 130 -11.56 -6.51 -26.75
CA ALA A 130 -11.89 -5.83 -25.50
C ALA A 130 -11.43 -6.62 -24.26
N LEU A 131 -11.58 -7.96 -24.28
CA LEU A 131 -11.05 -8.85 -23.25
C LEU A 131 -9.51 -8.84 -23.21
N ALA A 132 -8.87 -8.91 -24.38
CA ALA A 132 -7.42 -8.81 -24.49
C ALA A 132 -6.90 -7.45 -24.02
N ALA A 133 -7.62 -6.35 -24.26
CA ALA A 133 -7.27 -5.01 -23.78
C ALA A 133 -7.43 -4.88 -22.26
N LEU A 134 -8.45 -5.51 -21.68
CA LEU A 134 -8.62 -5.56 -20.21
C LEU A 134 -7.50 -6.37 -19.55
N ILE A 135 -7.19 -7.55 -20.08
CA ILE A 135 -6.11 -8.41 -19.59
C ILE A 135 -4.76 -7.71 -19.78
N GLY A 136 -4.52 -7.12 -20.96
CA GLY A 136 -3.32 -6.35 -21.27
C GLY A 136 -3.16 -5.09 -20.41
N GLY A 137 -4.26 -4.41 -20.06
CA GLY A 137 -4.24 -3.27 -19.14
C GLY A 137 -3.92 -3.68 -17.69
N ILE A 138 -4.43 -4.82 -17.25
CA ILE A 138 -4.13 -5.37 -15.91
C ILE A 138 -2.67 -5.86 -15.83
N ILE A 139 -2.17 -6.49 -16.89
CA ILE A 139 -0.78 -6.97 -16.98
C ILE A 139 0.20 -5.79 -17.15
N GLY A 140 -0.13 -4.81 -17.99
CA GLY A 140 0.68 -3.62 -18.23
C GLY A 140 0.85 -2.74 -16.98
N HIS A 141 -0.16 -2.68 -16.11
CA HIS A 141 -0.04 -1.97 -14.84
C HIS A 141 0.90 -2.68 -13.83
N ARG A 142 1.25 -3.95 -14.05
CA ARG A 142 2.24 -4.68 -13.21
C ARG A 142 3.69 -4.52 -13.66
N GLY A 143 3.97 -3.88 -14.80
CA GLY A 143 5.32 -3.76 -15.35
C GLY A 143 5.66 -2.34 -15.79
N PHE A 144 5.79 -1.40 -14.83
CA PHE A 144 6.74 -0.28 -14.76
C PHE A 144 6.69 0.31 -13.34
#